data_AF-A0A949KQ07-F1
#
_entry.id   AF-A0A949KQ07-F1
#
_cell.length_a   1.000
_cell.length_b   1.000
_cell.length_c   1.000
_cell.angle_alpha   90.00
_cell.angle_beta   90.00
_cell.angle_gamma   90.00
#
_symmetry.space_group_name_H-M   'P 1'
#
loop_
_entity.id
_entity.type
_entity.pdbx_description
1 polymer ?
#
loop_
_entity_poly.entity_id
_entity_poly.type
_entity_poly.pdbx_seq_one_letter_code
_entity_poly.pdbx_strand_id
1 'polypeptide(L)'
;MSGVDPRGAAGLVLEMTWQSPEAAHRELMYAPADLWGDMLPPRLLDALKGLEDGRSVELELSTAESVPDRSTDLVRTVPLDQFAGGESYPRLGRFYPRYLLTGVPGVSPHSNEPFRCLAAELHGLSADLNHPLAGRKLKLKVTVEQAELPPEKTTGQGVDWMARLCAGPGMQARAGGKPTDFLGGDALLRDDEVPDAVFYDHPRLVGHLDSQASANVAVLYGGLIPPGSRVLDLMSSFQSHLPPRLELAEVVGLGLNRAEMEANPQVGKALVHDLNQEPVLPFEDESFDAVICTVSVEYLTQPREVFLEAARVLRPGGVFAVAFSNRFFPPKAVHLWKELHDFEKLGLVLDYFMESGAFKDLGSLSQRGWPRPEDDRHYGEYPNSDPIYAVWGSRA
;
A
#
# COMPACT_ATOMS: atom_id res chain seq x y z
N MET A 1 25.38 -13.84 22.30
CA MET A 1 24.23 -13.08 21.80
C MET A 1 23.03 -13.59 22.55
N SER A 2 22.22 -12.72 23.15
CA SER A 2 20.95 -13.14 23.77
C SER A 2 19.99 -13.48 22.63
N GLY A 3 19.40 -14.68 22.67
CA GLY A 3 18.28 -15.02 21.80
C GLY A 3 16.97 -14.57 22.44
N VAL A 4 15.88 -14.64 21.68
CA VAL A 4 14.54 -14.23 22.14
C VAL A 4 14.13 -14.93 23.44
N ASP A 5 13.83 -14.15 24.49
CA ASP A 5 13.19 -14.64 25.72
C ASP A 5 11.66 -14.50 25.59
N PRO A 6 10.87 -15.59 25.65
CA PRO A 6 9.42 -15.53 25.58
C PRO A 6 8.76 -14.79 26.76
N ARG A 7 9.52 -14.39 27.78
CA ARG A 7 9.05 -13.53 28.88
C ARG A 7 9.55 -12.08 28.78
N GLY A 8 10.27 -11.75 27.71
CA GLY A 8 10.81 -10.42 27.44
C GLY A 8 10.11 -9.74 26.26
N ALA A 9 10.75 -8.71 25.73
CA ALA A 9 10.30 -8.01 24.54
C ALA A 9 11.28 -8.22 23.38
N ALA A 10 10.75 -8.27 22.15
CA ALA A 10 11.55 -8.44 20.93
C ALA A 10 10.99 -7.62 19.77
N GLY A 11 11.89 -7.13 18.92
CA GLY A 11 11.53 -6.52 17.64
C GLY A 11 11.38 -7.61 16.60
N LEU A 12 10.16 -7.80 16.10
CA LEU A 12 9.83 -8.81 15.10
C LEU A 12 9.37 -8.15 13.80
N VAL A 13 9.77 -8.71 12.66
CA VAL A 13 9.18 -8.39 11.36
C VAL A 13 8.30 -9.55 10.95
N LEU A 14 6.99 -9.31 10.92
CA LEU A 14 5.99 -10.26 10.47
C LEU A 14 5.75 -10.05 8.98
N GLU A 15 6.04 -11.05 8.17
CA GLU A 15 5.75 -11.08 6.75
C GLU A 15 4.65 -12.11 6.46
N MET A 16 3.46 -11.63 6.15
CA MET A 16 2.35 -12.45 5.68
C MET A 16 2.30 -12.43 4.16
N THR A 17 2.24 -13.61 3.54
CA THR A 17 2.07 -13.75 2.08
C THR A 17 0.79 -14.49 1.76
N TRP A 18 0.12 -14.03 0.69
CA TRP A 18 -1.13 -14.60 0.21
C TRP A 18 -1.30 -14.28 -1.28
N GLN A 19 -2.24 -14.95 -1.95
CA GLN A 19 -2.49 -14.77 -3.39
C GLN A 19 -3.96 -14.48 -3.67
N SER A 20 -4.20 -13.61 -4.64
CA SER A 20 -5.46 -13.47 -5.35
C SER A 20 -5.32 -14.10 -6.74
N PRO A 21 -6.42 -14.26 -7.50
CA PRO A 21 -6.31 -14.63 -8.91
C PRO A 21 -5.48 -13.64 -9.74
N GLU A 22 -5.43 -12.37 -9.34
CA GLU A 22 -4.83 -11.29 -10.11
C GLU A 22 -3.37 -11.01 -9.73
N ALA A 23 -2.97 -11.21 -8.47
CA ALA A 23 -1.66 -10.79 -7.96
C ALA A 23 -1.16 -11.60 -6.75
N ALA A 24 0.16 -11.55 -6.54
CA ALA A 24 0.81 -12.02 -5.32
C ALA A 24 0.95 -10.87 -4.30
N HIS A 25 0.63 -11.12 -3.03
CA HIS A 25 0.58 -10.08 -2.01
C HIS A 25 1.53 -10.39 -0.85
N ARG A 26 2.21 -9.35 -0.37
CA ARG A 26 3.11 -9.39 0.79
C ARG A 26 2.71 -8.29 1.78
N GLU A 27 2.58 -8.63 3.04
CA GLU A 27 2.23 -7.71 4.12
C GLU A 27 3.32 -7.78 5.18
N LEU A 28 4.08 -6.69 5.34
CA LEU A 28 5.14 -6.56 6.32
C LEU A 28 4.68 -5.67 7.48
N MET A 29 4.89 -6.15 8.70
CA MET A 29 4.63 -5.39 9.92
C MET A 29 5.80 -5.52 10.87
N TYR A 30 6.41 -4.40 11.25
CA TYR A 30 7.29 -4.37 12.41
C TYR A 30 6.44 -4.38 13.69
N ALA A 31 6.83 -5.25 14.62
CA ALA A 31 6.18 -5.45 15.90
C ALA A 31 7.22 -5.40 17.02
N PRO A 32 7.28 -4.30 17.79
CA PRO A 32 8.01 -4.28 19.05
C PRO A 32 7.16 -4.98 20.11
N ALA A 33 7.16 -6.31 20.09
CA ALA A 33 6.24 -7.16 20.84
C ALA A 33 6.71 -7.37 22.28
N ASP A 34 5.79 -7.22 23.24
CA ASP A 34 5.93 -7.77 24.59
C ASP A 34 5.50 -9.24 24.52
N LEU A 35 6.44 -10.19 24.46
CA LEU A 35 6.13 -11.60 24.20
C LEU A 35 5.38 -12.28 25.34
N TRP A 36 5.35 -11.66 26.52
CA TRP A 36 4.57 -12.12 27.65
C TRP A 36 3.16 -11.50 27.67
N GLY A 37 3.06 -10.21 27.37
CA GLY A 37 1.82 -9.43 27.44
C GLY A 37 0.98 -9.45 26.17
N ASP A 38 1.59 -9.64 25.01
CA ASP A 38 0.93 -9.63 23.70
C ASP A 38 0.43 -11.01 23.29
N MET A 39 -0.50 -11.03 22.34
CA MET A 39 -1.05 -12.25 21.77
C MET A 39 -0.34 -12.59 20.46
N LEU A 40 0.35 -13.73 20.49
CA LEU A 40 0.93 -14.41 19.33
C LEU A 40 0.49 -15.89 19.37
N PRO A 41 0.39 -16.57 18.21
CA PRO A 41 0.12 -18.01 18.18
C PRO A 41 1.14 -18.77 19.06
N PRO A 42 0.71 -19.68 19.96
CA PRO A 42 1.63 -20.39 20.86
C PRO A 42 2.76 -21.12 20.12
N ARG A 43 2.45 -21.72 18.96
CA ARG A 43 3.44 -22.39 18.10
C ARG A 43 4.50 -21.44 17.54
N LEU A 44 4.12 -20.19 17.27
CA LEU A 44 5.06 -19.16 16.84
C LEU A 44 5.96 -18.75 18.01
N LEU A 45 5.39 -18.53 19.21
CA LEU A 45 6.17 -18.17 20.40
C LEU A 45 7.21 -19.26 20.74
N ASP A 46 6.80 -20.53 20.70
CA ASP A 46 7.70 -21.67 20.90
C ASP A 46 8.83 -21.72 19.87
N ALA A 47 8.54 -21.41 18.61
CA ALA A 47 9.51 -21.42 17.53
C ALA A 47 10.46 -20.21 17.54
N LEU A 48 10.03 -19.07 18.09
CA LEU A 48 10.86 -17.88 18.26
C LEU A 48 11.87 -18.03 19.40
N LYS A 49 11.55 -18.83 20.43
CA LYS A 49 12.37 -18.97 21.64
C LYS A 49 13.83 -19.27 21.32
N GLY A 50 14.72 -18.39 21.77
CA GLY A 50 16.17 -18.52 21.62
C GLY A 50 16.72 -18.20 20.22
N LEU A 51 15.88 -17.77 19.27
CA LEU A 51 16.36 -17.26 17.99
C LEU A 51 17.15 -15.96 18.17
N GLU A 52 18.22 -15.83 17.40
CA GLU A 52 19.08 -14.64 17.37
C GLU A 52 18.64 -13.66 16.27
N ASP A 53 19.15 -12.43 16.33
CA ASP A 53 18.93 -11.39 15.31
C ASP A 53 19.17 -11.90 13.89
N GLY A 54 18.29 -11.50 12.97
CA GLY A 54 18.30 -11.89 11.56
C GLY A 54 17.83 -13.32 11.28
N ARG A 55 17.55 -14.14 12.31
CA ARG A 55 16.96 -15.48 12.11
C ARG A 55 15.45 -15.38 11.92
N SER A 56 14.91 -16.33 11.16
CA SER A 56 13.49 -16.37 10.83
C SER A 56 12.88 -17.75 11.02
N VAL A 57 11.59 -17.77 11.32
CA VAL A 57 10.72 -18.95 11.35
C VAL A 57 9.60 -18.77 10.34
N GLU A 58 9.16 -19.86 9.72
CA GLU A 58 8.02 -19.90 8.82
C GLU A 58 6.94 -20.86 9.33
N LEU A 59 5.68 -20.45 9.19
CA LEU A 59 4.52 -21.27 9.51
C LEU A 59 3.35 -20.96 8.57
N GLU A 60 2.53 -21.97 8.32
CA GLU A 60 1.22 -21.78 7.70
C GLU A 60 0.20 -21.48 8.80
N LEU A 61 -0.49 -20.34 8.69
CA LEU A 61 -1.48 -19.93 9.67
C LEU A 61 -2.77 -20.72 9.46
N SER A 62 -3.27 -21.37 10.52
CA SER A 62 -4.63 -21.90 10.49
C SER A 62 -5.66 -20.78 10.57
N THR A 63 -6.92 -21.08 10.23
CA THR A 63 -8.04 -20.14 10.38
C THR A 63 -8.28 -19.75 11.83
N ALA A 64 -7.97 -20.64 12.77
CA ALA A 64 -8.02 -20.36 14.21
C ALA A 64 -6.90 -19.42 14.69
N GLU A 65 -5.78 -19.35 13.97
CA GLU A 65 -4.61 -18.51 14.29
C GLU A 65 -4.59 -17.19 13.49
N SER A 66 -5.57 -16.96 12.60
CA SER A 66 -5.58 -15.79 11.70
C SER A 66 -6.98 -15.19 11.53
N VAL A 67 -7.65 -15.49 10.43
CA VAL A 67 -8.95 -14.93 10.05
C VAL A 67 -10.00 -16.05 9.92
N PRO A 68 -11.26 -15.76 10.26
CA PRO A 68 -12.34 -16.74 10.10
C PRO A 68 -12.51 -17.20 8.64
N ASP A 69 -13.01 -18.42 8.49
CA ASP A 69 -13.48 -18.91 7.20
C ASP A 69 -14.61 -18.03 6.66
N ARG A 70 -14.69 -17.97 5.33
CA ARG A 70 -15.78 -17.25 4.67
C ARG A 70 -17.12 -17.89 5.00
N SER A 71 -18.07 -17.09 5.47
CA SER A 71 -19.43 -17.51 5.76
C SER A 71 -20.43 -16.85 4.81
N THR A 72 -21.30 -17.65 4.19
CA THR A 72 -22.45 -17.13 3.43
C THR A 72 -23.44 -16.42 4.33
N ASP A 73 -23.48 -16.79 5.61
CA ASP A 73 -24.24 -16.11 6.65
C ASP A 73 -23.60 -14.78 7.07
N LEU A 74 -22.57 -14.28 6.39
CA LEU A 74 -22.12 -12.88 6.56
C LEU A 74 -22.34 -12.06 5.29
N VAL A 75 -22.95 -12.65 4.26
CA VAL A 75 -23.47 -11.92 3.11
C VAL A 75 -24.93 -11.55 3.39
N ARG A 76 -25.25 -10.27 3.23
CA ARG A 76 -26.54 -9.68 3.61
C ARG A 76 -27.11 -8.86 2.47
N THR A 77 -28.38 -9.09 2.17
CA THR A 77 -29.16 -8.14 1.39
C THR A 77 -29.61 -7.02 2.31
N VAL A 78 -29.23 -5.79 1.99
CA VAL A 78 -29.52 -4.60 2.79
C VAL A 78 -30.32 -3.63 1.93
N PRO A 79 -31.53 -3.20 2.36
CA PRO A 79 -32.26 -2.10 1.73
C PRO A 79 -31.39 -0.85 1.56
N LEU A 80 -31.55 -0.13 0.45
CA LEU A 80 -30.67 1.00 0.14
C LEU A 80 -30.83 2.16 1.15
N ASP A 81 -32.04 2.34 1.71
CA ASP A 81 -32.32 3.34 2.76
C ASP A 81 -31.62 3.04 4.10
N GLN A 82 -31.09 1.83 4.27
CA GLN A 82 -30.27 1.44 5.41
C GLN A 82 -28.78 1.73 5.22
N PHE A 83 -28.36 2.20 4.04
CA PHE A 83 -26.99 2.63 3.77
C PHE A 83 -26.86 4.15 3.96
N ALA A 84 -26.19 4.55 5.04
CA ALA A 84 -26.00 5.95 5.44
C ALA A 84 -24.78 6.62 4.75
N GLY A 85 -24.59 6.37 3.45
CA GLY A 85 -23.46 6.90 2.66
C GLY A 85 -23.55 8.38 2.27
N GLY A 86 -24.56 9.11 2.75
CA GLY A 86 -24.80 10.50 2.33
C GLY A 86 -25.20 10.57 0.85
N GLU A 87 -24.48 11.37 0.07
CA GLU A 87 -24.69 11.50 -1.38
C GLU A 87 -24.01 10.38 -2.18
N SER A 88 -23.12 9.60 -1.55
CA SER A 88 -22.38 8.52 -2.21
C SER A 88 -23.23 7.26 -2.34
N TYR A 89 -23.36 6.74 -3.55
CA TYR A 89 -24.02 5.46 -3.82
C TYR A 89 -23.04 4.28 -3.61
N PRO A 90 -23.46 3.14 -3.02
CA PRO A 90 -22.58 1.99 -2.84
C PRO A 90 -22.22 1.36 -4.20
N ARG A 91 -20.94 1.09 -4.43
CA ARG A 91 -20.43 0.62 -5.73
C ARG A 91 -19.91 -0.80 -5.67
N LEU A 92 -20.01 -1.52 -6.78
CA LEU A 92 -19.56 -2.91 -6.89
C LEU A 92 -18.07 -3.03 -6.53
N GLY A 93 -17.74 -3.97 -5.64
CA GLY A 93 -16.37 -4.31 -5.25
C GLY A 93 -15.75 -3.39 -4.21
N ARG A 94 -16.28 -2.18 -4.01
CA ARG A 94 -15.80 -1.19 -3.04
C ARG A 94 -16.01 -1.64 -1.59
N PHE A 95 -15.15 -1.16 -0.71
CA PHE A 95 -15.27 -1.30 0.73
C PHE A 95 -15.78 -0.02 1.37
N TYR A 96 -16.54 -0.20 2.45
CA TYR A 96 -17.14 0.89 3.21
C TYR A 96 -17.08 0.54 4.69
N PRO A 97 -16.98 1.52 5.61
CA PRO A 97 -17.12 1.26 7.03
C PRO A 97 -18.47 0.63 7.38
N ARG A 98 -18.48 -0.41 8.21
CA ARG A 98 -19.72 -1.13 8.61
C ARG A 98 -20.72 -0.23 9.31
N TYR A 99 -20.29 0.76 10.07
CA TYR A 99 -21.19 1.70 10.75
C TYR A 99 -22.13 2.44 9.78
N LEU A 100 -21.84 2.47 8.48
CA LEU A 100 -22.74 3.03 7.45
C LEU A 100 -23.96 2.15 7.18
N LEU A 101 -24.00 0.90 7.65
CA LEU A 101 -25.17 0.03 7.57
C LEU A 101 -26.00 0.15 8.85
N THR A 102 -27.26 0.54 8.71
CA THR A 102 -28.19 0.73 9.82
C THR A 102 -29.22 -0.39 9.88
N GLY A 103 -29.61 -0.83 11.09
CA GLY A 103 -30.60 -1.91 11.24
C GLY A 103 -30.13 -3.31 10.83
N VAL A 104 -28.85 -3.50 10.51
CA VAL A 104 -28.28 -4.80 10.14
C VAL A 104 -27.80 -5.55 11.38
N PRO A 105 -28.21 -6.81 11.62
CA PRO A 105 -27.76 -7.59 12.77
C PRO A 105 -26.25 -7.74 12.84
N GLY A 106 -25.66 -7.47 14.02
CA GLY A 106 -24.22 -7.53 14.24
C GLY A 106 -23.45 -6.28 13.82
N VAL A 107 -24.13 -5.26 13.29
CA VAL A 107 -23.54 -3.95 12.99
C VAL A 107 -23.95 -2.95 14.06
N SER A 108 -22.98 -2.17 14.54
CA SER A 108 -23.19 -1.11 15.52
C SER A 108 -22.58 0.22 15.05
N PRO A 109 -22.92 1.36 15.66
CA PRO A 109 -22.29 2.65 15.37
C PRO A 109 -20.78 2.70 15.62
N HIS A 110 -20.22 1.72 16.34
CA HIS A 110 -18.79 1.62 16.63
C HIS A 110 -18.06 0.60 15.74
N SER A 111 -18.78 -0.05 14.82
CA SER A 111 -18.22 -1.05 13.91
C SER A 111 -17.41 -0.38 12.81
N ASN A 112 -16.12 -0.15 13.08
CA ASN A 112 -15.17 0.44 12.15
C ASN A 112 -14.60 -0.57 11.15
N GLU A 113 -14.88 -1.86 11.31
CA GLU A 113 -14.49 -2.87 10.33
C GLU A 113 -15.17 -2.59 8.99
N PRO A 114 -14.56 -2.98 7.87
CA PRO A 114 -15.13 -2.76 6.55
C PRO A 114 -16.20 -3.80 6.21
N PHE A 115 -17.13 -3.45 5.33
CA PHE A 115 -17.89 -4.41 4.52
C PHE A 115 -17.61 -4.18 3.04
N ARG A 116 -17.78 -5.22 2.23
CA ARG A 116 -17.66 -5.11 0.77
C ARG A 116 -19.02 -5.07 0.10
N CYS A 117 -19.23 -4.15 -0.82
CA CYS A 117 -20.42 -4.17 -1.68
C CYS A 117 -20.22 -5.17 -2.82
N LEU A 118 -21.03 -6.23 -2.89
CA LEU A 118 -20.97 -7.25 -3.94
C LEU A 118 -21.95 -6.99 -5.10
N ALA A 119 -22.95 -6.15 -4.88
CA ALA A 119 -23.91 -5.68 -5.86
C ALA A 119 -24.67 -4.50 -5.25
N ALA A 120 -25.06 -3.53 -6.08
CA ALA A 120 -25.97 -2.47 -5.69
C ALA A 120 -27.00 -2.28 -6.80
N GLU A 121 -28.28 -2.32 -6.43
CA GLU A 121 -29.44 -2.17 -7.31
C GLU A 121 -30.36 -1.06 -6.78
N LEU A 122 -31.43 -0.77 -7.51
CA LEU A 122 -32.35 0.34 -7.19
C LEU A 122 -32.95 0.28 -5.78
N HIS A 123 -33.15 -0.92 -5.23
CA HIS A 123 -33.84 -1.13 -3.96
C HIS A 123 -32.96 -1.68 -2.84
N GLY A 124 -31.69 -1.99 -3.10
CA GLY A 124 -30.81 -2.55 -2.08
C GLY A 124 -29.44 -2.91 -2.60
N LEU A 125 -28.57 -3.30 -1.67
CA LEU A 125 -27.23 -3.78 -1.94
C LEU A 125 -27.01 -5.17 -1.33
N SER A 126 -26.03 -5.90 -1.86
CA SER A 126 -25.50 -7.10 -1.25
C SER A 126 -24.21 -6.73 -0.50
N ALA A 127 -24.27 -6.65 0.82
CA ALA A 127 -23.14 -6.37 1.69
C ALA A 127 -22.47 -7.67 2.16
N ASP A 128 -21.16 -7.77 2.00
CA ASP A 128 -20.34 -8.85 2.53
C ASP A 128 -19.60 -8.38 3.79
N LEU A 129 -19.99 -8.92 4.93
CA LEU A 129 -19.44 -8.62 6.25
C LEU A 129 -18.30 -9.56 6.65
N ASN A 130 -17.86 -10.45 5.76
CA ASN A 130 -16.69 -11.29 6.02
C ASN A 130 -15.41 -10.43 6.17
N HIS A 131 -14.41 -10.97 6.86
CA HIS A 131 -13.07 -10.39 6.84
C HIS A 131 -12.54 -10.37 5.38
N PRO A 132 -11.80 -9.33 4.91
CA PRO A 132 -11.34 -9.27 3.52
C PRO A 132 -10.41 -10.43 3.08
N LEU A 133 -9.71 -11.06 4.03
CA LEU A 133 -8.92 -12.29 3.83
C LEU A 133 -9.70 -13.61 4.03
N ALA A 134 -11.00 -13.57 4.35
CA ALA A 134 -11.75 -14.79 4.68
C ALA A 134 -11.68 -15.83 3.55
N GLY A 135 -11.29 -17.06 3.90
CA GLY A 135 -11.10 -18.17 2.95
C GLY A 135 -9.79 -18.14 2.15
N ARG A 136 -8.85 -17.25 2.46
CA ARG A 136 -7.52 -17.21 1.84
C ARG A 136 -6.51 -18.02 2.63
N LYS A 137 -5.57 -18.65 1.93
CA LYS A 137 -4.41 -19.31 2.55
C LYS A 137 -3.35 -18.27 2.87
N LEU A 138 -2.92 -18.22 4.13
CA LEU A 138 -1.96 -17.25 4.63
C LEU A 138 -0.70 -17.98 5.09
N LYS A 139 0.46 -17.58 4.55
CA LYS A 139 1.77 -18.04 5.05
C LYS A 139 2.41 -16.91 5.82
N LEU A 140 2.96 -17.21 6.98
CA LEU A 140 3.65 -16.25 7.84
C LEU A 140 5.12 -16.62 7.96
N LYS A 141 5.98 -15.65 7.68
CA LYS A 141 7.39 -15.65 8.05
C LYS A 141 7.59 -14.60 9.12
N VAL A 142 8.29 -14.94 10.20
CA VAL A 142 8.66 -13.98 11.25
C VAL A 142 10.16 -13.94 11.37
N THR A 143 10.74 -12.76 11.22
CA THR A 143 12.17 -12.49 11.38
C THR A 143 12.41 -11.74 12.69
N VAL A 144 13.39 -12.19 13.46
CA VAL A 144 13.86 -11.47 14.65
C VAL A 144 14.71 -10.30 14.18
N GLU A 145 14.18 -9.08 14.26
CA GLU A 145 14.94 -7.86 13.99
C GLU A 145 15.85 -7.54 15.17
N GLN A 146 15.31 -7.65 16.38
CA GLN A 146 16.04 -7.47 17.64
C GLN A 146 15.54 -8.48 18.67
N ALA A 147 16.40 -9.39 19.11
CA ALA A 147 16.06 -10.46 20.04
C ALA A 147 15.68 -9.94 21.44
N GLU A 148 16.11 -8.73 21.78
CA GLU A 148 15.84 -8.08 23.06
C GLU A 148 15.54 -6.59 22.84
N LEU A 149 14.36 -6.16 23.27
CA LEU A 149 13.96 -4.76 23.32
C LEU A 149 13.81 -4.28 24.77
N PRO A 150 14.13 -3.00 25.06
CA PRO A 150 13.71 -2.37 26.29
C PRO A 150 12.17 -2.35 26.39
N PRO A 151 11.56 -2.67 27.54
CA PRO A 151 10.10 -2.71 27.70
C PRO A 151 9.38 -1.43 27.29
N GLU A 152 10.00 -0.26 27.49
CA GLU A 152 9.47 1.05 27.10
C GLU A 152 9.36 1.27 25.59
N LYS A 153 10.03 0.43 24.79
CA LYS A 153 9.95 0.48 23.32
C LYS A 153 8.86 -0.43 22.75
N THR A 154 8.12 -1.14 23.59
CA THR A 154 6.97 -1.97 23.17
C THR A 154 5.71 -1.13 23.02
N THR A 155 4.71 -1.67 22.31
CA THR A 155 3.40 -1.04 22.18
C THR A 155 2.55 -1.08 23.47
N GLY A 156 3.03 -1.72 24.53
CA GLY A 156 2.27 -2.01 25.76
C GLY A 156 1.73 -3.45 25.78
N GLN A 157 0.89 -3.77 26.77
CA GLN A 157 0.32 -5.13 26.95
C GLN A 157 -0.97 -5.35 26.14
N GLY A 158 -1.11 -6.55 25.58
CA GLY A 158 -2.37 -7.08 25.06
C GLY A 158 -2.60 -6.83 23.57
N VAL A 159 -1.56 -6.58 22.78
CA VAL A 159 -1.71 -6.44 21.33
C VAL A 159 -1.88 -7.81 20.69
N ASP A 160 -2.97 -7.99 19.94
CA ASP A 160 -3.12 -9.14 19.04
C ASP A 160 -2.42 -8.84 17.71
N TRP A 161 -1.22 -9.41 17.56
CA TRP A 161 -0.38 -9.18 16.40
C TRP A 161 -0.92 -9.83 15.12
N MET A 162 -1.68 -10.92 15.21
CA MET A 162 -2.30 -11.54 14.04
C MET A 162 -3.49 -10.71 13.57
N ALA A 163 -4.34 -10.25 14.50
CA ALA A 163 -5.44 -9.35 14.19
C ALA A 163 -4.94 -8.03 13.58
N ARG A 164 -3.86 -7.46 14.14
CA ARG A 164 -3.25 -6.22 13.62
C ARG A 164 -2.63 -6.41 12.24
N LEU A 165 -1.92 -7.52 12.02
CA LEU A 165 -1.34 -7.86 10.71
C LEU A 165 -2.44 -8.05 9.66
N CYS A 166 -3.54 -8.72 10.02
CA CYS A 166 -4.66 -9.01 9.13
C CYS A 166 -5.63 -7.82 8.95
N ALA A 167 -5.51 -6.75 9.74
CA ALA A 167 -6.37 -5.57 9.63
C ALA A 167 -6.07 -4.80 8.33
N GLY A 168 -6.94 -4.98 7.33
CA GLY A 168 -6.90 -4.29 6.03
C GLY A 168 -6.56 -5.18 4.83
N PRO A 169 -5.49 -6.01 4.84
CA PRO A 169 -5.16 -6.89 3.74
C PRO A 169 -6.37 -7.68 3.24
N GLY A 170 -6.41 -7.93 1.94
CA GLY A 170 -7.53 -8.59 1.27
C GLY A 170 -8.46 -7.62 0.54
N MET A 171 -8.47 -6.34 0.92
CA MET A 171 -9.23 -5.31 0.20
C MET A 171 -8.72 -5.08 -1.22
N GLN A 172 -7.41 -5.25 -1.43
CA GLN A 172 -6.78 -5.00 -2.72
C GLN A 172 -7.14 -6.01 -3.82
N ALA A 173 -7.76 -7.15 -3.47
CA ALA A 173 -8.12 -8.20 -4.43
C ALA A 173 -9.57 -8.04 -4.90
N ARG A 174 -9.85 -8.28 -6.18
CA ARG A 174 -11.19 -8.16 -6.78
C ARG A 174 -12.25 -9.06 -6.13
N ALA A 175 -13.50 -8.61 -6.16
CA ALA A 175 -14.64 -9.41 -5.68
C ALA A 175 -15.03 -10.45 -6.73
N GLY A 176 -14.70 -11.72 -6.48
CA GLY A 176 -15.04 -12.82 -7.40
C GLY A 176 -14.45 -12.64 -8.81
N GLY A 177 -13.26 -12.04 -8.91
CA GLY A 177 -12.58 -11.77 -10.18
C GLY A 177 -13.17 -10.63 -11.03
N LYS A 178 -14.20 -9.94 -10.53
CA LYS A 178 -14.84 -8.84 -11.26
C LYS A 178 -14.10 -7.51 -10.97
N PRO A 179 -13.93 -6.65 -11.99
CA PRO A 179 -13.42 -5.29 -11.79
C PRO A 179 -14.22 -4.53 -10.71
N THR A 180 -13.51 -3.75 -9.90
CA THR A 180 -14.16 -2.91 -8.90
C THR A 180 -14.65 -1.63 -9.59
N ASP A 181 -15.86 -1.19 -9.28
CA ASP A 181 -16.39 0.08 -9.77
C ASP A 181 -15.79 1.24 -8.95
N PHE A 182 -14.58 1.63 -9.31
CA PHE A 182 -13.86 2.76 -8.71
C PHE A 182 -14.25 4.11 -9.33
N LEU A 183 -14.28 4.17 -10.66
CA LEU A 183 -14.21 5.42 -11.43
C LEU A 183 -15.58 6.00 -11.84
N GLY A 184 -16.50 6.14 -10.88
CA GLY A 184 -17.80 6.75 -11.16
C GLY A 184 -17.93 8.20 -10.73
N GLY A 185 -18.64 9.00 -11.51
CA GLY A 185 -18.98 10.39 -11.17
C GLY A 185 -17.76 11.31 -11.17
N ASP A 186 -17.51 11.95 -10.04
CA ASP A 186 -16.43 12.91 -9.78
C ASP A 186 -15.19 12.27 -9.14
N ALA A 187 -15.05 10.94 -9.19
CA ALA A 187 -13.98 10.18 -8.55
C ALA A 187 -12.55 10.73 -8.80
N LEU A 188 -12.29 11.24 -10.00
CA LEU A 188 -10.98 11.78 -10.42
C LEU A 188 -10.90 13.31 -10.37
N LEU A 189 -11.95 14.00 -9.90
CA LEU A 189 -11.91 15.45 -9.63
C LEU A 189 -11.14 15.73 -8.35
N ARG A 190 -10.78 17.01 -8.15
CA ARG A 190 -10.01 17.50 -7.01
C ARG A 190 -10.70 18.69 -6.36
N ASP A 191 -10.38 18.94 -5.08
CA ASP A 191 -10.88 20.15 -4.40
C ASP A 191 -10.25 21.41 -5.02
N ASP A 192 -8.98 21.31 -5.43
CA ASP A 192 -8.22 22.37 -6.09
C ASP A 192 -7.88 22.00 -7.54
N GLU A 193 -8.70 22.54 -8.46
CA GLU A 193 -8.53 22.42 -9.91
C GLU A 193 -7.62 23.51 -10.51
N VAL A 194 -6.95 24.33 -9.69
CA VAL A 194 -5.91 25.24 -10.19
C VAL A 194 -4.81 24.41 -10.88
N PRO A 195 -4.29 24.83 -12.05
CA PRO A 195 -3.26 24.09 -12.77
C PRO A 195 -2.06 23.73 -11.91
N ASP A 196 -1.56 22.51 -12.06
CA ASP A 196 -0.52 21.95 -11.19
C ASP A 196 0.77 22.75 -11.27
N ALA A 197 1.12 23.28 -12.45
CA ALA A 197 2.24 24.19 -12.62
C ALA A 197 2.23 25.40 -11.67
N VAL A 198 1.05 25.90 -11.26
CA VAL A 198 0.93 26.99 -10.29
C VAL A 198 1.18 26.49 -8.87
N PHE A 199 0.63 25.34 -8.51
CA PHE A 199 0.77 24.75 -7.17
C PHE A 199 2.20 24.28 -6.87
N TYR A 200 2.92 23.81 -7.90
CA TYR A 200 4.28 23.28 -7.82
C TYR A 200 5.37 24.27 -8.29
N ASP A 201 5.03 25.54 -8.50
CA ASP A 201 5.99 26.58 -8.93
C ASP A 201 7.12 26.79 -7.90
N HIS A 202 6.78 26.77 -6.62
CA HIS A 202 7.75 26.90 -5.54
C HIS A 202 8.34 25.54 -5.14
N PRO A 203 9.68 25.38 -5.19
CA PRO A 203 10.33 24.13 -4.85
C PRO A 203 10.19 23.81 -3.35
N ARG A 204 9.97 22.53 -3.06
CA ARG A 204 9.85 21.96 -1.71
C ARG A 204 10.95 20.92 -1.52
N LEU A 205 12.12 21.38 -1.08
CA LEU A 205 13.28 20.51 -0.80
C LEU A 205 13.18 19.85 0.59
N VAL A 206 12.06 19.17 0.85
CA VAL A 206 11.73 18.52 2.13
C VAL A 206 11.14 17.14 1.92
N GLY A 207 11.60 16.15 2.69
CA GLY A 207 11.18 14.76 2.54
C GLY A 207 9.66 14.61 2.65
N HIS A 208 9.05 13.96 1.66
CA HIS A 208 7.62 13.63 1.69
C HIS A 208 7.33 12.37 2.53
N LEU A 209 8.38 11.59 2.79
CA LEU A 209 8.39 10.41 3.65
C LEU A 209 9.47 10.59 4.71
N ASP A 210 9.26 10.06 5.91
CA ASP A 210 10.36 9.92 6.86
C ASP A 210 11.45 8.96 6.36
N SER A 211 12.62 9.01 7.00
CA SER A 211 13.82 8.30 6.53
C SER A 211 13.67 6.77 6.58
N GLN A 212 12.87 6.24 7.52
CA GLN A 212 12.58 4.80 7.60
C GLN A 212 11.65 4.36 6.46
N ALA A 213 10.61 5.13 6.18
CA ALA A 213 9.71 4.88 5.05
C ALA A 213 10.45 4.97 3.71
N SER A 214 11.33 5.97 3.54
CA SER A 214 12.22 6.09 2.38
C SER A 214 13.15 4.89 2.24
N ALA A 215 13.74 4.38 3.33
CA ALA A 215 14.58 3.19 3.30
C ALA A 215 13.81 1.94 2.89
N ASN A 216 12.54 1.81 3.33
CA ASN A 216 11.67 0.71 2.94
C ASN A 216 11.37 0.71 1.43
N VAL A 217 11.08 1.89 0.85
CA VAL A 217 10.91 2.05 -0.60
C VAL A 217 12.20 1.68 -1.35
N ALA A 218 13.36 2.10 -0.84
CA ALA A 218 14.65 1.72 -1.43
C ALA A 218 14.87 0.21 -1.43
N VAL A 219 14.57 -0.50 -0.34
CA VAL A 219 14.66 -1.96 -0.28
C VAL A 219 13.73 -2.62 -1.31
N LEU A 220 12.49 -2.12 -1.44
CA LEU A 220 11.55 -2.60 -2.46
C LEU A 220 12.14 -2.43 -3.87
N TYR A 221 12.57 -1.22 -4.24
CA TYR A 221 13.11 -0.94 -5.57
C TYR A 221 14.39 -1.73 -5.85
N GLY A 222 15.25 -1.94 -4.86
CA GLY A 222 16.44 -2.79 -5.00
C GLY A 222 16.11 -4.27 -5.25
N GLY A 223 14.94 -4.74 -4.86
CA GLY A 223 14.45 -6.09 -5.17
C GLY A 223 13.77 -6.22 -6.53
N LEU A 224 13.32 -5.11 -7.12
CA LEU A 224 12.57 -5.09 -8.38
C LEU A 224 13.41 -4.67 -9.59
N ILE A 225 14.36 -3.76 -9.40
CA ILE A 225 15.10 -3.12 -10.50
C ILE A 225 16.46 -3.81 -10.69
N PRO A 226 16.73 -4.42 -11.86
CA PRO A 226 18.03 -5.02 -12.15
C PRO A 226 19.16 -3.97 -12.14
N PRO A 227 20.37 -4.32 -11.67
CA PRO A 227 21.55 -3.49 -11.89
C PRO A 227 21.79 -3.20 -13.38
N GLY A 228 22.30 -2.00 -13.69
CA GLY A 228 22.51 -1.53 -15.06
C GLY A 228 21.24 -1.03 -15.76
N SER A 229 20.10 -0.99 -15.07
CA SER A 229 18.83 -0.49 -15.63
C SER A 229 18.87 0.99 -15.96
N ARG A 230 18.17 1.37 -17.03
CA ARG A 230 17.75 2.74 -17.31
C ARG A 230 16.37 2.98 -16.70
N VAL A 231 16.30 3.92 -15.74
CA VAL A 231 15.11 4.14 -14.91
C VAL A 231 14.45 5.48 -15.24
N LEU A 232 13.13 5.48 -15.40
CA LEU A 232 12.30 6.69 -15.38
C LEU A 232 11.70 6.85 -13.97
N ASP A 233 12.08 7.92 -13.28
CA ASP A 233 11.40 8.39 -12.07
C ASP A 233 10.24 9.30 -12.48
N LEU A 234 9.04 8.73 -12.48
CA LEU A 234 7.80 9.34 -12.95
C LEU A 234 7.16 10.15 -11.83
N MET A 235 6.82 11.40 -12.13
CA MET A 235 6.38 12.41 -11.15
C MET A 235 7.46 12.70 -10.08
N SER A 236 8.73 12.66 -10.51
CA SER A 236 9.93 12.88 -9.71
C SER A 236 9.95 14.25 -9.01
N SER A 237 10.58 14.27 -7.84
CA SER A 237 10.96 15.47 -7.10
C SER A 237 12.45 15.36 -6.69
N PHE A 238 12.84 15.94 -5.56
CA PHE A 238 14.22 15.99 -5.06
C PHE A 238 14.72 14.67 -4.42
N GLN A 239 13.86 13.64 -4.31
CA GLN A 239 14.22 12.28 -3.87
C GLN A 239 13.56 11.23 -4.77
N SER A 240 14.35 10.27 -5.26
CA SER A 240 13.87 9.12 -6.07
C SER A 240 13.65 7.85 -5.24
N HIS A 241 14.13 7.83 -3.99
CA HIS A 241 14.06 6.68 -3.08
C HIS A 241 14.71 5.41 -3.65
N LEU A 242 15.63 5.53 -4.61
CA LEU A 242 16.39 4.41 -5.15
C LEU A 242 17.48 3.99 -4.15
N PRO A 243 17.86 2.68 -4.09
CA PRO A 243 18.95 2.27 -3.22
C PRO A 243 20.26 3.01 -3.55
N PRO A 244 20.98 3.55 -2.56
CA PRO A 244 22.16 4.39 -2.80
C PRO A 244 23.34 3.64 -3.46
N ARG A 245 23.34 2.29 -3.42
CA ARG A 245 24.39 1.44 -3.99
C ARG A 245 23.92 0.64 -5.21
N LEU A 246 22.70 0.89 -5.69
CA LEU A 246 22.23 0.24 -6.91
C LEU A 246 22.90 0.92 -8.10
N GLU A 247 23.77 0.18 -8.80
CA GLU A 247 24.40 0.67 -10.02
C GLU A 247 23.36 0.70 -11.14
N LEU A 248 23.01 1.88 -11.60
CA LEU A 248 22.05 2.13 -12.69
C LEU A 248 22.76 2.76 -13.88
N ALA A 249 22.30 2.48 -15.09
CA ALA A 249 22.87 3.08 -16.30
C ALA A 249 22.52 4.57 -16.43
N GLU A 250 21.27 4.92 -16.11
CA GLU A 250 20.77 6.29 -16.11
C GLU A 250 19.50 6.36 -15.26
N VAL A 251 19.27 7.49 -14.59
CA VAL A 251 17.99 7.85 -13.99
C VAL A 251 17.51 9.14 -14.61
N VAL A 252 16.34 9.11 -15.24
CA VAL A 252 15.67 10.28 -15.80
C VAL A 252 14.51 10.64 -14.87
N GLY A 253 14.53 11.85 -14.30
CA GLY A 253 13.43 12.38 -13.53
C GLY A 253 12.46 13.15 -14.43
N LEU A 254 11.18 12.81 -14.38
CA LEU A 254 10.11 13.56 -15.01
C LEU A 254 9.15 14.06 -13.94
N GLY A 255 9.00 15.37 -13.79
CA GLY A 255 8.19 15.96 -12.72
C GLY A 255 7.73 17.38 -13.04
N LEU A 256 7.21 18.08 -12.05
CA LEU A 256 6.64 19.42 -12.23
C LEU A 256 7.59 20.56 -11.84
N ASN A 257 8.58 20.28 -10.99
CA ASN A 257 9.52 21.30 -10.53
C ASN A 257 10.96 20.94 -10.94
N ARG A 258 11.54 21.76 -11.83
CA ARG A 258 12.92 21.58 -12.31
C ARG A 258 13.95 21.66 -11.19
N ALA A 259 13.81 22.63 -10.29
CA ALA A 259 14.78 22.87 -9.22
C ALA A 259 14.82 21.72 -8.21
N GLU A 260 13.68 21.10 -7.91
CA GLU A 260 13.62 19.88 -7.09
C GLU A 260 14.40 18.73 -7.76
N MET A 261 14.12 18.44 -9.04
CA MET A 261 14.81 17.37 -9.75
C MET A 261 16.31 17.64 -9.96
N GLU A 262 16.72 18.88 -10.18
CA GLU A 262 18.15 19.25 -10.27
C GLU A 262 18.87 19.15 -8.92
N ALA A 263 18.15 19.26 -7.81
CA ALA A 263 18.67 19.01 -6.47
C ALA A 263 18.65 17.52 -6.08
N ASN A 264 18.04 16.65 -6.89
CA ASN A 264 17.99 15.21 -6.64
C ASN A 264 19.34 14.57 -6.99
N PRO A 265 20.09 14.02 -6.01
CA PRO A 265 21.42 13.46 -6.27
C PRO A 265 21.40 12.18 -7.11
N GLN A 266 20.24 11.56 -7.31
CA GLN A 266 20.09 10.31 -8.06
C GLN A 266 19.66 10.55 -9.52
N VAL A 267 19.13 11.72 -9.86
CA VAL A 267 18.64 12.05 -11.21
C VAL A 267 19.80 12.57 -12.07
N GLY A 268 20.05 11.91 -13.20
CA GLY A 268 21.04 12.35 -14.19
C GLY A 268 20.46 13.34 -15.22
N LYS A 269 19.16 13.26 -15.50
CA LYS A 269 18.46 14.13 -16.45
C LYS A 269 17.07 14.51 -15.94
N ALA A 270 16.79 15.80 -15.86
CA ALA A 270 15.51 16.34 -15.37
C ALA A 270 14.65 16.91 -16.51
N LEU A 271 13.40 16.44 -16.60
CA LEU A 271 12.41 16.89 -17.57
C LEU A 271 11.13 17.38 -16.88
N VAL A 272 10.72 18.61 -17.18
CA VAL A 272 9.46 19.15 -16.69
C VAL A 272 8.34 18.75 -17.65
N HIS A 273 7.34 18.05 -17.14
CA HIS A 273 6.20 17.58 -17.92
C HIS A 273 5.00 17.30 -17.00
N ASP A 274 3.85 17.86 -17.35
CA ASP A 274 2.61 17.77 -16.58
C ASP A 274 1.69 16.68 -17.16
N LEU A 275 1.68 15.52 -16.51
CA LEU A 275 0.90 14.35 -16.93
C LEU A 275 -0.62 14.56 -16.83
N ASN A 276 -1.07 15.51 -16.01
CA ASN A 276 -2.49 15.83 -15.90
C ASN A 276 -2.96 16.72 -17.07
N GLN A 277 -2.05 17.43 -17.73
CA GLN A 277 -2.34 18.18 -18.96
C GLN A 277 -2.05 17.39 -20.24
N GLU A 278 -0.90 16.72 -20.29
CA GLU A 278 -0.45 15.91 -21.42
C GLU A 278 0.03 14.56 -20.89
N PRO A 279 -0.79 13.50 -20.93
CA PRO A 279 -0.40 12.21 -20.40
C PRO A 279 0.63 11.47 -21.27
N VAL A 280 0.86 11.91 -22.53
CA VAL A 280 1.80 11.27 -23.45
C VAL A 280 3.25 11.56 -23.03
N LEU A 281 3.97 10.51 -22.69
CA LEU A 281 5.36 10.62 -22.25
C LEU A 281 6.28 11.02 -23.40
N PRO A 282 7.16 12.02 -23.22
CA PRO A 282 8.05 12.55 -24.27
C PRO A 282 9.30 11.68 -24.47
N PHE A 283 9.11 10.36 -24.54
CA PHE A 283 10.16 9.36 -24.74
C PHE A 283 9.76 8.39 -25.84
N GLU A 284 10.77 7.82 -26.51
CA GLU A 284 10.57 6.73 -27.46
C GLU A 284 10.06 5.48 -26.74
N ASP A 285 9.37 4.63 -27.50
CA ASP A 285 8.95 3.30 -27.07
C ASP A 285 10.16 2.50 -26.58
N GLU A 286 9.96 1.65 -25.58
CA GLU A 286 10.95 0.67 -25.13
C GLU A 286 12.33 1.26 -24.72
N SER A 287 12.30 2.49 -24.21
CA SER A 287 13.48 3.24 -23.86
C SER A 287 13.95 3.00 -22.42
N PHE A 288 13.11 2.46 -21.53
CA PHE A 288 13.45 2.22 -20.11
C PHE A 288 13.33 0.74 -19.70
N ASP A 289 14.14 0.34 -18.73
CA ASP A 289 14.08 -0.98 -18.09
C ASP A 289 13.16 -0.97 -16.86
N ALA A 290 13.04 0.19 -16.21
CA ALA A 290 12.15 0.40 -15.09
C ALA A 290 11.48 1.78 -15.13
N VAL A 291 10.23 1.84 -14.69
CA VAL A 291 9.51 3.07 -14.34
C VAL A 291 9.17 2.96 -12.86
N ILE A 292 9.42 4.02 -12.10
CA ILE A 292 8.99 4.14 -10.70
C ILE A 292 8.10 5.36 -10.54
N CYS A 293 7.11 5.30 -9.65
CA CYS A 293 6.27 6.43 -9.27
C CYS A 293 6.08 6.40 -7.76
N THR A 294 6.69 7.34 -7.03
CA THR A 294 6.66 7.37 -5.56
C THR A 294 5.85 8.55 -5.06
N VAL A 295 4.89 8.31 -4.15
CA VAL A 295 4.03 9.31 -3.49
C VAL A 295 3.44 10.34 -4.45
N SER A 296 2.94 9.87 -5.59
CA SER A 296 2.42 10.73 -6.66
C SER A 296 1.18 10.21 -7.40
N VAL A 297 0.89 8.90 -7.35
CA VAL A 297 -0.22 8.29 -8.10
C VAL A 297 -1.59 8.85 -7.66
N GLU A 298 -1.68 9.32 -6.41
CA GLU A 298 -2.88 9.93 -5.82
C GLU A 298 -3.32 11.24 -6.48
N TYR A 299 -2.46 11.85 -7.31
CA TYR A 299 -2.71 13.13 -7.98
C TYR A 299 -3.08 12.98 -9.47
N LEU A 300 -3.08 11.75 -10.00
CA LEU A 300 -3.37 11.50 -11.41
C LEU A 300 -4.87 11.62 -11.70
N THR A 301 -5.20 12.51 -12.63
CA THR A 301 -6.55 12.71 -13.17
C THR A 301 -6.82 11.89 -14.43
N GLN A 302 -5.75 11.36 -15.07
CA GLN A 302 -5.79 10.50 -16.24
C GLN A 302 -4.92 9.23 -16.04
N PRO A 303 -5.16 8.44 -14.97
CA PRO A 303 -4.28 7.33 -14.60
C PRO A 303 -4.22 6.24 -15.67
N ARG A 304 -5.32 5.98 -16.38
CA ARG A 304 -5.36 4.96 -17.44
C ARG A 304 -4.37 5.28 -18.57
N GLU A 305 -4.38 6.52 -19.03
CA GLU A 305 -3.53 7.01 -20.10
C GLU A 305 -2.05 6.98 -19.67
N VAL A 306 -1.76 7.42 -18.45
CA VAL A 306 -0.40 7.41 -17.89
C VAL A 306 0.14 5.97 -17.74
N PHE A 307 -0.69 5.00 -17.34
CA PHE A 307 -0.25 3.61 -17.21
C PHE A 307 0.01 2.95 -18.57
N LEU A 308 -0.77 3.30 -19.61
CA LEU A 308 -0.50 2.88 -20.99
C LEU A 308 0.81 3.46 -21.51
N GLU A 309 1.10 4.72 -21.19
CA GLU A 309 2.35 5.37 -21.58
C GLU A 309 3.56 4.82 -20.82
N ALA A 310 3.42 4.54 -19.52
CA ALA A 310 4.43 3.83 -18.74
C ALA A 310 4.74 2.45 -19.37
N ALA A 311 3.71 1.73 -19.82
CA ALA A 311 3.89 0.48 -20.55
C ALA A 311 4.58 0.69 -21.91
N ARG A 312 4.25 1.75 -22.66
CA ARG A 312 4.86 2.04 -23.97
C ARG A 312 6.36 2.29 -23.87
N VAL A 313 6.78 3.09 -22.89
CA VAL A 313 8.20 3.47 -22.73
C VAL A 313 9.06 2.37 -22.09
N LEU A 314 8.45 1.39 -21.42
CA LEU A 314 9.14 0.23 -20.88
C LEU A 314 9.55 -0.75 -21.97
N ARG A 315 10.70 -1.41 -21.84
CA ARG A 315 11.06 -2.59 -22.66
C ARG A 315 10.20 -3.80 -22.27
N PRO A 316 10.01 -4.80 -23.16
CA PRO A 316 9.33 -6.03 -22.78
C PRO A 316 10.02 -6.68 -21.57
N GLY A 317 9.25 -7.04 -20.55
CA GLY A 317 9.78 -7.52 -19.27
C GLY A 317 10.31 -6.45 -18.31
N GLY A 318 10.32 -5.17 -18.71
CA GLY A 318 10.66 -4.06 -17.82
C GLY A 318 9.60 -3.85 -16.74
N VAL A 319 10.00 -3.30 -15.59
CA VAL A 319 9.15 -3.19 -14.40
C VAL A 319 8.52 -1.80 -14.28
N PHE A 320 7.23 -1.72 -14.00
CA PHE A 320 6.61 -0.51 -13.46
C PHE A 320 6.26 -0.74 -11.99
N ALA A 321 6.78 0.11 -11.10
CA ALA A 321 6.51 0.07 -9.67
C ALA A 321 5.92 1.40 -9.19
N VAL A 322 4.80 1.32 -8.47
CA VAL A 322 4.12 2.46 -7.88
C VAL A 322 4.14 2.27 -6.37
N ALA A 323 4.70 3.24 -5.63
CA ALA A 323 4.73 3.24 -4.17
C ALA A 323 4.08 4.51 -3.63
N PHE A 324 3.31 4.40 -2.54
CA PHE A 324 2.64 5.54 -1.91
C PHE A 324 2.54 5.32 -0.40
N SER A 325 2.13 6.37 0.30
CA SER A 325 1.90 6.36 1.75
C SER A 325 0.50 6.91 2.07
N ASN A 326 0.20 7.06 3.35
CA ASN A 326 -0.98 7.79 3.83
C ASN A 326 -0.76 9.31 3.88
N ARG A 327 0.44 9.79 3.53
CA ARG A 327 0.78 11.20 3.36
C ARG A 327 0.46 11.65 1.93
N PHE A 328 -0.32 12.71 1.79
CA PHE A 328 -0.60 13.37 0.52
C PHE A 328 -1.06 14.81 0.75
N PHE A 329 -1.15 15.62 -0.30
CA PHE A 329 -1.74 16.96 -0.26
C PHE A 329 -3.25 16.89 -0.49
N PRO A 330 -4.11 17.05 0.54
CA PRO A 330 -5.55 16.84 0.38
C PRO A 330 -6.21 17.66 -0.74
N PRO A 331 -5.84 18.94 -0.98
CA PRO A 331 -6.45 19.73 -2.05
C PRO A 331 -6.19 19.18 -3.47
N LYS A 332 -5.05 18.53 -3.68
CA LYS A 332 -4.60 18.06 -5.01
C LYS A 332 -4.84 16.58 -5.24
N ALA A 333 -5.10 15.79 -4.19
CA ALA A 333 -5.46 14.39 -4.34
C ALA A 333 -6.87 14.27 -4.94
N VAL A 334 -7.06 13.28 -5.81
CA VAL A 334 -8.38 13.01 -6.38
C VAL A 334 -9.39 12.60 -5.31
N HIS A 335 -10.67 12.94 -5.49
CA HIS A 335 -11.73 12.69 -4.52
C HIS A 335 -11.74 11.24 -4.05
N LEU A 336 -11.68 10.30 -5.00
CA LEU A 336 -11.66 8.88 -4.72
C LEU A 336 -10.54 8.48 -3.75
N TRP A 337 -9.33 9.04 -3.89
CA TRP A 337 -8.20 8.68 -3.04
C TRP A 337 -8.46 8.98 -1.55
N LYS A 338 -9.20 10.05 -1.26
CA LYS A 338 -9.56 10.47 0.09
C LYS A 338 -10.63 9.56 0.72
N GLU A 339 -11.44 8.92 -0.10
CA GLU A 339 -12.55 8.04 0.34
C GLU A 339 -12.10 6.60 0.60
N LEU A 340 -11.05 6.15 -0.08
CA LEU A 340 -10.60 4.76 -0.05
C LEU A 340 -9.90 4.40 1.26
N HIS A 341 -10.16 3.19 1.75
CA HIS A 341 -9.29 2.57 2.74
C HIS A 341 -7.88 2.37 2.16
N ASP A 342 -6.83 2.39 2.99
CA ASP A 342 -5.45 2.28 2.50
C ASP A 342 -5.20 1.01 1.66
N PHE A 343 -5.74 -0.13 2.08
CA PHE A 343 -5.64 -1.39 1.32
C PHE A 343 -6.55 -1.42 0.09
N GLU A 344 -7.55 -0.55 0.03
CA GLU A 344 -8.38 -0.38 -1.16
C GLU A 344 -7.67 0.49 -2.20
N LYS A 345 -6.82 1.45 -1.78
CA LYS A 345 -5.91 2.19 -2.68
C LYS A 345 -4.94 1.25 -3.41
N LEU A 346 -4.43 0.22 -2.73
CA LEU A 346 -3.66 -0.85 -3.40
C LEU A 346 -4.50 -1.54 -4.48
N GLY A 347 -5.79 -1.80 -4.21
CA GLY A 347 -6.72 -2.35 -5.18
C GLY A 347 -6.98 -1.44 -6.38
N LEU A 348 -7.10 -0.13 -6.14
CA LEU A 348 -7.24 0.88 -7.20
C LEU A 348 -6.02 0.88 -8.12
N VAL A 349 -4.82 0.93 -7.56
CA VAL A 349 -3.58 0.93 -8.36
C VAL A 349 -3.43 -0.39 -9.11
N LEU A 350 -3.73 -1.53 -8.49
CA LEU A 350 -3.78 -2.84 -9.17
C LEU A 350 -4.80 -2.84 -10.33
N ASP A 351 -5.96 -2.20 -10.17
CA ASP A 351 -6.96 -2.06 -11.23
C ASP A 351 -6.40 -1.23 -12.40
N TYR A 352 -5.64 -0.16 -12.17
CA TYR A 352 -4.96 0.56 -13.26
C TYR A 352 -3.98 -0.33 -14.04
N PHE A 353 -3.18 -1.15 -13.33
CA PHE A 353 -2.31 -2.14 -13.98
C PHE A 353 -3.11 -3.12 -14.85
N MET A 354 -4.21 -3.67 -14.31
CA MET A 354 -5.04 -4.65 -15.00
C MET A 354 -5.81 -4.06 -16.18
N GLU A 355 -6.36 -2.85 -16.03
CA GLU A 355 -7.15 -2.17 -17.08
C GLU A 355 -6.31 -1.76 -18.27
N SER A 356 -5.01 -1.49 -18.07
CA SER A 356 -4.10 -1.22 -19.18
C SER A 356 -3.91 -2.45 -20.08
N GLY A 357 -4.10 -3.66 -19.54
CA GLY A 357 -3.87 -4.93 -20.24
C GLY A 357 -2.43 -5.19 -20.66
N ALA A 358 -1.48 -4.35 -20.21
CA ALA A 358 -0.09 -4.34 -20.69
C ALA A 358 0.91 -4.94 -19.70
N PHE A 359 0.46 -5.33 -18.50
CA PHE A 359 1.32 -5.84 -17.43
C PHE A 359 0.93 -7.26 -17.00
N LYS A 360 1.94 -8.01 -16.56
CA LYS A 360 1.84 -9.35 -15.97
C LYS A 360 2.65 -9.41 -14.68
N ASP A 361 2.63 -10.57 -14.01
CA ASP A 361 3.40 -10.82 -12.78
C ASP A 361 3.12 -9.78 -11.69
N LEU A 362 1.84 -9.40 -11.54
CA LEU A 362 1.42 -8.36 -10.63
C LEU A 362 1.70 -8.74 -9.18
N GLY A 363 2.20 -7.77 -8.43
CA GLY A 363 2.43 -7.92 -7.00
C GLY A 363 2.05 -6.69 -6.21
N SER A 364 1.77 -6.88 -4.92
CA SER A 364 1.59 -5.78 -3.98
C SER A 364 2.34 -5.98 -2.67
N LEU A 365 2.67 -4.87 -2.03
CA LEU A 365 3.30 -4.79 -0.72
C LEU A 365 2.52 -3.81 0.16
N SER A 366 2.30 -4.17 1.43
CA SER A 366 2.18 -3.16 2.51
C SER A 366 3.32 -3.33 3.50
N GLN A 367 3.84 -2.23 4.03
CA GLN A 367 4.87 -2.22 5.05
C GLN A 367 4.51 -1.18 6.13
N ARG A 368 4.31 -1.66 7.36
CA ARG A 368 3.70 -0.87 8.45
C ARG A 368 4.43 -1.11 9.78
N GLY A 369 4.17 -0.23 10.75
CA GLY A 369 4.50 -0.46 12.17
C GLY A 369 5.93 -0.16 12.60
N TRP A 370 6.82 0.22 11.68
CA TRP A 370 8.17 0.65 12.05
C TRP A 370 8.12 1.91 12.93
N PRO A 371 9.01 2.06 13.92
CA PRO A 371 9.08 3.28 14.72
C PRO A 371 9.47 4.46 13.83
N ARG A 372 8.90 5.64 14.14
CA ARG A 372 9.29 6.88 13.46
C ARG A 372 10.73 7.24 13.87
N PRO A 373 11.58 7.69 12.94
CA PRO A 373 12.92 8.20 13.28
C PRO A 373 12.86 9.39 14.26
N GLU A 374 13.76 9.42 15.25
CA GLU A 374 13.80 10.46 16.28
C GLU A 374 14.08 11.88 15.74
N ASP A 375 14.73 11.95 14.57
CA ASP A 375 15.06 13.19 13.87
C ASP A 375 13.94 13.67 12.93
N ASP A 376 12.86 12.90 12.77
CA ASP A 376 11.71 13.31 11.96
C ASP A 376 10.89 14.40 12.66
N ARG A 377 10.44 15.39 11.87
CA ARG A 377 9.66 16.53 12.39
C ARG A 377 8.35 16.13 13.07
N HIS A 378 7.81 14.95 12.78
CA HIS A 378 6.57 14.44 13.36
C HIS A 378 6.78 13.37 14.45
N TYR A 379 8.02 13.13 14.91
CA TYR A 379 8.34 12.10 15.91
C TYR A 379 7.46 12.19 17.17
N GLY A 380 7.19 13.39 17.67
CA GLY A 380 6.34 13.60 18.86
C GLY A 380 4.83 13.47 18.62
N GLU A 381 4.38 13.46 17.36
CA GLU A 381 2.95 13.42 16.99
C GLU A 381 2.52 12.00 16.58
N TYR A 382 3.37 11.29 15.83
CA TYR A 382 3.07 9.97 15.29
C TYR A 382 4.17 8.98 15.65
N PRO A 383 3.90 7.97 16.49
CA PRO A 383 4.93 7.04 16.96
C PRO A 383 5.48 6.13 15.86
N ASN A 384 4.71 5.88 14.81
CA ASN A 384 5.10 5.02 13.71
C ASN A 384 5.58 5.85 12.50
N SER A 385 6.57 5.30 11.82
CA SER A 385 7.00 5.71 10.49
C SER A 385 5.82 5.63 9.51
N ASP A 386 5.87 6.47 8.48
CA ASP A 386 4.92 6.52 7.39
C ASP A 386 4.78 5.10 6.77
N PRO A 387 3.56 4.53 6.69
CA PRO A 387 3.38 3.22 6.08
C PRO A 387 3.67 3.32 4.58
N ILE A 388 4.21 2.25 4.01
CA ILE A 388 4.43 2.14 2.57
C ILE A 388 3.50 1.11 1.97
N TYR A 389 2.86 1.48 0.88
CA TYR A 389 2.05 0.60 0.05
C TYR A 389 2.63 0.63 -1.35
N ALA A 390 2.76 -0.52 -2.00
CA ALA A 390 3.27 -0.56 -3.35
C ALA A 390 2.59 -1.62 -4.21
N VAL A 391 2.56 -1.35 -5.51
CA VAL A 391 2.08 -2.25 -6.56
C VAL A 391 3.11 -2.25 -7.68
N TRP A 392 3.36 -3.40 -8.28
CA TRP A 392 4.22 -3.49 -9.45
C TRP A 392 3.71 -4.50 -10.47
N GLY A 393 4.20 -4.39 -11.69
CA GLY A 393 3.99 -5.34 -12.77
C GLY A 393 5.11 -5.26 -13.81
N SER A 394 5.31 -6.37 -14.53
CA SER A 394 6.26 -6.46 -15.63
C SER A 394 5.52 -6.22 -16.95
N ARG A 395 6.09 -5.42 -17.86
CA ARG A 395 5.53 -5.25 -19.22
C ARG A 395 5.45 -6.61 -19.91
N ALA A 396 4.26 -6.92 -20.46
CA ALA A 396 3.91 -8.23 -20.99
C ALA A 396 4.80 -8.71 -22.14
#